data_AF-A0A920RDP6-F1
#
_entry.id   AF-A0A920RDP6-F1
#
_cell.length_a   1.000
_cell.length_b   1.000
_cell.length_c   1.000
_cell.angle_alpha   90.00
_cell.angle_beta   90.00
_cell.angle_gamma   90.00
#
_symmetry.space_group_name_H-M   'P 1'
#
loop_
_entity.id
_entity.type
_entity.pdbx_description
1 polymer ?
#
loop_
_entity_poly.entity_id
_entity_poly.type
_entity_poly.pdbx_seq_one_letter_code
_entity_poly.pdbx_strand_id
1 'polypeptide(L)' 'MNALRVNRERLWDSLMQMAEIGATENGGSCRLALSDEDKLGRDLFIDW' A
#
# COMPACT_ATOMS: atom_id res chain seq x y z
N MET A 1 -24.31 -20.91 -8.17
CA MET A 1 -22.87 -20.74 -7.90
C MET A 1 -22.64 -19.31 -7.47
N ASN A 2 -22.10 -19.09 -6.27
CA ASN A 2 -21.75 -17.74 -5.83
C ASN A 2 -20.39 -17.42 -6.44
N ALA A 3 -20.34 -16.46 -7.37
CA ALA A 3 -19.08 -16.06 -8.00
C ALA A 3 -18.19 -15.41 -6.93
N LEU A 4 -16.94 -15.87 -6.80
CA LEU A 4 -15.97 -15.21 -5.94
C LEU A 4 -15.80 -13.75 -6.42
N ARG A 5 -15.87 -12.81 -5.48
CA ARG A 5 -15.71 -11.38 -5.72
C ARG A 5 -14.66 -10.80 -4.80
N VAL A 6 -13.95 -9.79 -5.30
CA VAL A 6 -13.00 -9.01 -4.49
C VAL A 6 -13.80 -8.12 -3.52
N ASN A 7 -13.32 -7.99 -2.28
CA ASN A 7 -13.79 -6.95 -1.37
C ASN A 7 -13.14 -5.61 -1.78
N ARG A 8 -13.95 -4.68 -2.32
CA ARG A 8 -13.48 -3.39 -2.84
C ARG A 8 -13.01 -2.44 -1.75
N GLU A 9 -13.72 -2.41 -0.62
CA GLU A 9 -13.39 -1.55 0.52
C GLU A 9 -12.03 -1.97 1.08
N ARG A 10 -11.85 -3.27 1.35
CA ARG A 10 -10.56 -3.81 1.80
C ARG A 10 -9.40 -3.47 0.85
N LEU A 11 -9.64 -3.57 -0.47
CA LEU A 11 -8.62 -3.21 -1.45
C LEU A 11 -8.27 -1.73 -1.37
N TRP A 12 -9.27 -0.86 -1.34
CA TRP A 12 -9.05 0.58 -1.24
C TRP A 12 -8.30 0.95 0.04
N ASP A 13 -8.67 0.35 1.17
CA ASP A 13 -8.01 0.57 2.46
C ASP A 13 -6.53 0.15 2.41
N SER A 14 -6.22 -1.02 1.82
CA SER A 14 -4.82 -1.45 1.66
C SER A 14 -4.01 -0.52 0.74
N LEU A 15 -4.62 0.04 -0.30
CA LEU A 15 -3.97 0.99 -1.20
C LEU A 15 -3.65 2.29 -0.47
N MET A 16 -4.60 2.82 0.31
CA MET A 16 -4.40 4.03 1.09
C MET A 16 -3.36 3.82 2.20
N GLN A 17 -3.41 2.68 2.90
CA GLN A 17 -2.43 2.36 3.94
C GLN A 17 -1.00 2.25 3.39
N MET A 18 -0.80 1.64 2.20
CA MET A 18 0.50 1.61 1.53
C MET A 18 0.95 3.00 1.05
N ALA A 19 0.01 3.86 0.66
CA ALA A 19 0.30 5.19 0.10
C ALA A 19 0.87 6.17 1.14
N GLU A 20 0.57 5.97 2.43
CA GLU A 20 1.16 6.75 3.52
C GLU A 20 2.69 6.59 3.59
N ILE A 21 3.23 5.46 3.12
CA ILE A 21 4.67 5.18 3.14
C ILE A 21 5.33 5.78 1.90
N GLY A 22 6.06 6.88 2.10
CA GLY A 22 6.70 7.65 1.04
C GLY A 22 5.77 8.71 0.43
N ALA A 23 4.71 9.11 1.13
CA ALA A 23 3.82 10.19 0.70
C ALA A 23 4.59 11.50 0.47
N THR A 24 4.25 12.21 -0.61
CA THR A 24 4.81 13.54 -0.91
C THR A 24 3.82 14.66 -0.60
N GLU A 25 4.31 15.89 -0.44
CA GLU A 25 3.46 17.07 -0.20
C GLU A 25 2.38 17.29 -1.30
N ASN A 26 2.64 16.82 -2.51
CA ASN A 26 1.72 16.91 -3.64
C ASN A 26 0.75 15.71 -3.74
N GLY A 27 0.70 14.84 -2.73
CA GLY A 27 -0.17 13.65 -2.71
C GLY A 27 0.32 12.49 -3.58
N GLY A 28 1.60 12.47 -3.97
CA GLY A 28 2.22 11.38 -4.69
C GLY A 28 2.96 10.39 -3.78
N SER A 29 3.70 9.47 -4.39
CA SER A 29 4.57 8.52 -3.69
C SER A 29 6.01 8.65 -4.21
N CYS A 30 6.96 8.90 -3.31
CA CYS A 30 8.41 8.89 -3.58
C CYS A 30 9.08 7.80 -2.73
N ARG A 31 8.68 6.55 -2.95
CA ARG A 31 9.27 5.37 -2.32
C ARG A 31 10.33 4.77 -3.25
N LEU A 32 11.57 5.24 -3.13
CA LEU A 32 12.68 4.80 -3.96
C LEU A 32 13.16 3.40 -3.55
N ALA A 33 13.57 2.58 -4.52
CA ALA A 33 14.02 1.22 -4.23
C ALA A 33 15.20 1.21 -3.24
N LEU A 34 15.13 0.32 -2.24
CA LEU A 34 16.11 0.17 -1.15
C LEU A 34 16.25 1.37 -0.20
N SER A 35 15.33 2.34 -0.23
CA SER A 35 15.23 3.35 0.82
C SER A 35 14.58 2.78 2.09
N ASP A 36 14.62 3.53 3.19
CA ASP A 36 13.96 3.15 4.43
C ASP A 36 12.43 3.04 4.24
N GLU A 37 11.84 3.91 3.42
CA GLU A 37 10.42 3.83 3.05
C GLU A 37 10.11 2.57 2.22
N ASP A 38 11.01 2.14 1.32
CA ASP A 38 10.83 0.87 0.60
C ASP A 38 10.89 -0.32 1.57
N LYS A 39 11.79 -0.28 2.55
CA LYS A 39 11.81 -1.29 3.62
C LYS A 39 10.49 -1.30 4.39
N LEU A 40 9.99 -0.15 4.84
CA LEU A 40 8.72 -0.06 5.57
C LEU A 40 7.54 -0.58 4.74
N GLY A 41 7.47 -0.24 3.45
CA GLY A 41 6.42 -0.75 2.56
C GLY A 41 6.48 -2.27 2.37
N ARG A 42 7.69 -2.84 2.33
CA ARG A 42 7.89 -4.31 2.27
C ARG A 42 7.51 -5.00 3.57
N ASP A 43 7.91 -4.43 4.71
CA ASP A 43 7.58 -4.95 6.02
C ASP A 43 6.04 -4.95 6.22
N LEU A 44 5.36 -3.85 5.85
CA LEU A 44 3.89 -3.78 5.84
C LEU A 44 3.24 -4.85 4.96
N PHE A 45 3.79 -5.09 3.77
CA PHE A 45 3.27 -6.11 2.86
C PHE A 45 3.48 -7.54 3.39
N ILE A 46 4.57 -7.80 4.12
CA ILE A 46 4.82 -9.09 4.76
C ILE A 46 3.82 -9.35 5.90
N ASP A 47 3.41 -8.30 6.61
CA ASP A 47 2.47 -8.39 7.73
C ASP A 47 1.00 -8.64 7.29
N TRP A 48 0.66 -8.37 6.02
CA TRP A 48 -0.68 -8.59 5.44
C TRP A 48 -0.91 -10.02 4.94
#